data_AF-A0AAV4JAH4-F1
#
_entry.id   AF-A0AAV4JAH4-F1
#
_cell.length_a   1.000
_cell.length_b   1.000
_cell.length_c   1.000
_cell.angle_alpha   90.00
_cell.angle_beta   90.00
_cell.angle_gamma   90.00
#
_symmetry.space_group_name_H-M   'P 1'
#
loop_
_entity.id
_entity.type
_entity.pdbx_description
1 polymer ?
#
loop_
_entity_poly.entity_id
_entity_poly.type
_entity_poly.pdbx_seq_one_letter_code
_entity_poly.pdbx_strand_id
1 'polypeptide(L)'
;MASIQRTQQQSSPSGCRQADRHIPSSNQNKKLSAMLFVALVLLSTSLSSVEGMQDEITKHESDAINDFAMEILSCFDLPGVSLGVVRGRATYETQDGVADWDTGHPMSSKTLLHLGSTAKALVPYVLAEIMNGKGNQDGR
;
A
#
# COMPACT_ATOMS: atom_id res chain seq x y z
N MET A 1 -11.65 35.42 37.11
CA MET A 1 -11.25 34.03 36.82
C MET A 1 -12.46 33.30 36.27
N ALA A 2 -12.59 33.21 34.94
CA ALA A 2 -13.67 32.51 34.27
C ALA A 2 -13.05 31.42 33.41
N SER A 3 -13.23 30.16 33.82
CA SER A 3 -12.74 28.97 33.13
C SER A 3 -13.77 28.59 32.06
N ILE A 4 -13.43 28.81 30.80
CA ILE A 4 -14.24 28.39 29.65
C ILE A 4 -13.82 26.96 29.32
N GLN A 5 -14.59 25.98 29.80
CA GLN A 5 -14.48 24.60 29.36
C GLN A 5 -15.00 24.50 27.92
N ARG A 6 -14.09 24.32 26.96
CA ARG A 6 -14.45 23.88 25.60
C ARG A 6 -14.71 22.38 25.65
N THR A 7 -15.97 22.02 25.56
CA THR A 7 -16.44 20.67 25.26
C THR A 7 -15.98 20.31 23.84
N GLN A 8 -14.90 19.52 23.73
CA GLN A 8 -14.48 18.89 22.47
C GLN A 8 -15.50 17.81 22.12
N GLN A 9 -16.51 18.21 21.36
CA GLN A 9 -17.49 17.31 20.75
C GLN A 9 -16.84 16.68 19.53
N GLN A 10 -16.13 15.58 19.78
CA GLN A 10 -15.43 14.79 18.76
C GLN A 10 -16.48 13.98 17.98
N SER A 11 -17.12 14.62 17.01
CA SER A 11 -17.94 13.94 16.02
C SER A 11 -17.00 13.20 15.07
N SER A 12 -16.77 11.91 15.32
CA SER A 12 -16.13 11.03 14.35
C SER A 12 -16.93 11.07 13.05
N PRO A 13 -16.34 11.52 11.92
CA PRO A 13 -16.97 11.35 10.63
C PRO A 13 -17.10 9.85 10.36
N SER A 14 -18.32 9.40 10.10
CA SER A 14 -18.70 8.01 9.83
C SER A 14 -18.12 7.42 8.53
N GLY A 15 -16.99 7.96 8.05
CA GLY A 15 -16.38 7.65 6.75
C GLY A 15 -15.09 6.83 6.82
N CYS A 16 -14.32 6.90 7.91
CA CYS A 16 -13.01 6.22 7.98
C CYS A 16 -13.21 4.72 8.22
N ARG A 17 -13.25 3.92 7.14
CA ARG A 17 -13.57 2.48 7.20
C ARG A 17 -12.47 1.68 7.92
N GLN A 18 -12.82 1.07 9.04
CA GLN A 18 -11.99 0.07 9.71
C GLN A 18 -12.21 -1.30 9.03
N ALA A 19 -11.17 -1.87 8.42
CA ALA A 19 -11.27 -3.07 7.59
C ALA A 19 -11.40 -4.36 8.42
N ASP A 20 -12.63 -4.82 8.69
CA ASP A 20 -12.91 -6.15 9.25
C ASP A 20 -12.96 -7.23 8.15
N ARG A 21 -12.04 -8.20 8.19
CA ARG A 21 -12.06 -9.39 7.30
C ARG A 21 -12.88 -10.51 7.95
N HIS A 22 -14.03 -10.82 7.37
CA HIS A 22 -14.82 -11.99 7.72
C HIS A 22 -14.48 -13.15 6.76
N ILE A 23 -13.94 -14.26 7.29
CA ILE A 23 -13.68 -15.50 6.53
C ILE A 23 -14.74 -16.54 6.90
N PRO A 24 -15.62 -16.99 5.99
CA PRO A 24 -16.47 -18.15 6.24
C PRO A 24 -15.74 -19.47 5.95
N SER A 25 -15.77 -20.37 6.94
CA SER A 25 -15.31 -21.77 6.87
C SER A 25 -16.41 -22.66 6.30
N SER A 26 -16.11 -23.44 5.26
CA SER A 26 -17.04 -24.39 4.63
C SER A 26 -16.49 -25.81 4.81
N ASN A 27 -17.27 -26.64 5.51
CA ASN A 27 -16.93 -28.00 5.91
C ASN A 27 -18.06 -28.96 5.51
N GLN A 28 -18.10 -29.38 4.24
CA GLN A 28 -18.77 -30.59 3.75
C GLN A 28 -18.16 -30.99 2.39
N ASN A 29 -18.16 -32.30 2.06
CA ASN A 29 -17.90 -32.91 0.72
C ASN A 29 -16.67 -33.84 0.58
N LYS A 30 -16.53 -34.87 1.44
CA LYS A 30 -15.45 -35.88 1.30
C LYS A 30 -15.62 -36.89 0.14
N LYS A 31 -16.81 -37.02 -0.47
CA LYS A 31 -17.05 -37.97 -1.59
C LYS A 31 -17.17 -37.29 -2.96
N LEU A 32 -17.31 -35.97 -3.00
CA LEU A 32 -17.16 -35.14 -4.20
C LEU A 32 -15.67 -34.88 -4.52
N SER A 33 -14.78 -35.15 -3.55
CA SER A 33 -13.35 -34.82 -3.59
C SER A 33 -12.59 -35.51 -4.73
N ALA A 34 -12.72 -36.83 -4.92
CA ALA A 34 -11.88 -37.54 -5.88
C ALA A 34 -12.15 -37.17 -7.35
N MET A 35 -13.42 -36.95 -7.72
CA MET A 35 -13.80 -36.57 -9.08
C MET A 35 -13.51 -35.08 -9.35
N LEU A 36 -13.66 -34.25 -8.31
CA LEU A 36 -13.30 -32.83 -8.36
C LEU A 36 -11.79 -32.64 -8.42
N PHE A 37 -10.98 -33.50 -7.79
CA PHE A 37 -9.51 -33.46 -7.88
C PHE A 37 -9.01 -33.69 -9.30
N VAL A 38 -9.55 -34.66 -10.04
CA VAL A 38 -9.13 -34.92 -11.42
C VAL A 38 -9.56 -33.80 -12.36
N ALA A 39 -10.78 -33.28 -12.21
CA ALA A 39 -11.24 -32.12 -12.94
C ALA A 39 -10.44 -30.85 -12.60
N LEU A 40 -10.06 -30.65 -11.33
CA LEU A 40 -9.24 -29.54 -10.85
C LEU A 40 -7.81 -29.60 -11.42
N VAL A 41 -7.21 -30.79 -11.47
CA VAL A 41 -5.87 -30.98 -12.07
C VAL A 41 -5.91 -30.66 -13.56
N LEU A 42 -6.93 -31.13 -14.29
CA LEU A 42 -7.10 -30.81 -15.71
C LEU A 42 -7.37 -29.30 -15.95
N LEU A 43 -8.22 -28.66 -15.14
CA LEU A 43 -8.46 -27.22 -15.21
C LEU A 43 -7.20 -26.40 -14.89
N SER A 44 -6.38 -26.86 -13.94
CA SER A 44 -5.15 -26.16 -13.54
C SER A 44 -4.08 -26.16 -14.63
N THR A 45 -4.06 -27.16 -15.52
CA THR A 45 -3.14 -27.14 -16.67
C THR A 45 -3.55 -26.17 -17.78
N SER A 46 -4.85 -25.89 -17.93
CA SER A 46 -5.36 -24.91 -18.92
C SER A 46 -5.22 -23.46 -18.45
N LEU A 47 -5.12 -23.24 -17.14
CA LEU A 47 -4.99 -21.92 -16.54
C LEU A 47 -3.54 -21.38 -16.55
N SER A 48 -2.56 -22.21 -16.92
CA SER A 48 -1.16 -21.77 -17.06
C SER A 48 -0.92 -20.84 -18.25
N SER A 49 -1.94 -20.60 -19.08
CA SER A 49 -1.94 -19.52 -20.08
C SER A 49 -2.59 -18.26 -19.48
N VAL A 50 -2.08 -17.77 -18.35
CA VAL A 50 -2.30 -16.37 -17.95
C VAL A 50 -1.38 -15.52 -18.83
N GLU A 51 -1.82 -15.31 -20.07
CA GLU A 51 -1.34 -14.18 -20.85
C GLU A 51 -1.90 -12.90 -20.23
N GLY A 52 -0.99 -11.96 -19.94
CA GLY A 52 -1.33 -10.61 -19.54
C GLY A 52 -1.27 -10.38 -18.04
N MET A 53 -0.06 -10.46 -17.47
CA MET A 53 0.28 -9.56 -16.37
C MET A 53 0.11 -8.14 -16.95
N GLN A 54 -1.09 -7.56 -16.79
CA GLN A 54 -1.35 -6.17 -17.15
C GLN A 54 -0.49 -5.33 -16.21
N ASP A 55 0.70 -5.03 -16.70
CA ASP A 55 1.73 -4.20 -16.08
C ASP A 55 1.33 -2.72 -16.14
N GLU A 56 0.05 -2.42 -16.31
CA GLU A 56 -0.52 -1.09 -16.44
C GLU A 56 -1.55 -0.89 -15.32
N ILE A 57 -1.50 0.27 -14.69
CA ILE A 57 -2.48 0.67 -13.68
C ILE A 57 -3.68 1.21 -14.42
N THR A 58 -4.82 0.53 -14.28
CA THR A 58 -6.04 0.91 -14.97
C THR A 58 -6.59 2.22 -14.41
N LYS A 59 -7.38 2.95 -15.21
CA LYS A 59 -8.00 4.19 -14.75
C LYS A 59 -8.86 4.00 -13.49
N HIS A 60 -9.59 2.89 -13.41
CA HIS A 60 -10.39 2.58 -12.22
C HIS A 60 -9.52 2.40 -10.97
N GLU A 61 -8.33 1.81 -11.10
CA GLU A 61 -7.39 1.67 -10.00
C GLU A 61 -6.78 3.02 -9.61
N SER A 62 -6.40 3.87 -10.57
CA SER A 62 -5.92 5.21 -10.27
C SER A 62 -6.96 6.05 -9.55
N ASP A 63 -8.22 5.99 -9.99
CA ASP A 63 -9.33 6.72 -9.38
C ASP A 63 -9.54 6.23 -7.92
N ALA A 64 -9.50 4.91 -7.68
CA ALA A 64 -9.60 4.34 -6.34
C ALA A 64 -8.42 4.71 -5.43
N ILE A 65 -7.19 4.80 -5.98
CA ILE A 65 -6.01 5.25 -5.22
C ILE A 65 -6.17 6.73 -4.85
N ASN A 66 -6.69 7.56 -5.76
CA ASN A 66 -6.93 8.96 -5.52
C ASN A 66 -8.01 9.19 -4.46
N ASP A 67 -9.12 8.45 -4.54
CA ASP A 67 -10.19 8.49 -3.52
C ASP A 67 -9.67 8.11 -2.14
N PHE A 68 -8.80 7.10 -2.07
CA PHE A 68 -8.14 6.70 -0.83
C PHE A 68 -7.20 7.78 -0.29
N ALA A 69 -6.44 8.48 -1.15
CA ALA A 69 -5.59 9.60 -0.75
C ALA A 69 -6.42 10.73 -0.13
N MET A 70 -7.55 11.08 -0.76
CA MET A 70 -8.50 12.08 -0.27
C MET A 70 -9.12 11.67 1.06
N GLU A 71 -9.50 10.39 1.22
CA GLU A 71 -10.05 9.87 2.47
C GLU A 71 -9.05 10.03 3.60
N ILE A 72 -7.78 9.65 3.40
CA ILE A 72 -6.72 9.81 4.40
C ILE A 72 -6.53 11.28 4.80
N LEU A 73 -6.41 12.17 3.82
CA LEU A 73 -6.27 13.61 4.09
C LEU A 73 -7.41 14.13 4.96
N SER A 74 -8.65 13.74 4.64
CA SER A 74 -9.84 14.15 5.38
C SER A 74 -9.94 13.54 6.78
N CYS A 75 -9.47 12.30 6.97
CA CYS A 75 -9.57 11.57 8.23
C CYS A 75 -8.49 11.96 9.24
N PHE A 76 -7.29 12.35 8.79
CA PHE A 76 -6.10 12.49 9.65
C PHE A 76 -5.56 13.92 9.77
N ASP A 77 -6.25 14.93 9.24
CA ASP A 77 -5.85 16.34 9.29
C ASP A 77 -4.38 16.55 8.84
N LEU A 78 -4.03 15.90 7.73
CA LEU A 78 -2.68 15.95 7.17
C LEU A 78 -2.58 17.14 6.19
N PRO A 79 -1.44 17.85 6.17
CA PRO A 79 -1.22 18.96 5.21
C PRO A 79 -1.29 18.50 3.77
N GLY A 80 -0.70 17.34 3.48
CA GLY A 80 -0.56 16.79 2.16
C GLY A 80 -0.15 15.33 2.21
N VAL A 81 -0.38 14.63 1.10
CA VAL A 81 -0.04 13.21 0.93
C VAL A 81 0.55 12.98 -0.45
N SER A 82 1.55 12.12 -0.54
CA SER A 82 2.10 11.64 -1.80
C SER A 82 2.08 10.12 -1.74
N LEU A 83 1.46 9.52 -2.74
CA LEU A 83 1.36 8.08 -2.88
C LEU A 83 2.04 7.67 -4.17
N GLY A 84 2.91 6.68 -4.07
CA GLY A 84 3.52 5.99 -5.20
C GLY A 84 3.15 4.52 -5.16
N VAL A 85 2.59 4.01 -6.27
CA VAL A 85 2.24 2.60 -6.45
C VAL A 85 3.06 2.05 -7.61
N VAL A 86 3.82 1.01 -7.34
CA VAL A 86 4.65 0.31 -8.33
C VAL A 86 4.11 -1.10 -8.52
N ARG A 87 3.79 -1.46 -9.77
CA ARG A 87 3.34 -2.81 -10.18
C ARG A 87 4.12 -3.24 -11.42
N GLY A 88 5.07 -4.15 -11.22
CA GLY A 88 6.00 -4.58 -12.26
C GLY A 88 6.73 -3.37 -12.85
N ARG A 89 6.41 -2.98 -14.08
CA ARG A 89 6.96 -1.79 -14.73
C ARG A 89 6.06 -0.54 -14.66
N ALA A 90 4.80 -0.67 -14.28
CA ALA A 90 3.95 0.50 -14.04
C ALA A 90 4.34 1.20 -12.76
N THR A 91 4.38 2.53 -12.83
CA THR A 91 4.45 3.42 -11.70
C THR A 91 3.32 4.42 -11.81
N TYR A 92 2.53 4.55 -10.76
CA TYR A 92 1.51 5.59 -10.62
C TYR A 92 1.86 6.41 -9.40
N GLU A 93 1.79 7.73 -9.55
CA GLU A 93 2.08 8.68 -8.49
C GLU A 93 0.94 9.69 -8.43
N THR A 94 0.50 10.01 -7.21
CA THR A 94 -0.37 11.15 -6.95
C THR A 94 0.18 11.98 -5.80
N GLN A 95 -0.10 13.29 -5.84
CA GLN A 95 0.27 14.24 -4.82
C GLN A 95 -0.89 15.18 -4.57
N ASP A 96 -1.29 15.29 -3.31
CA ASP A 96 -2.46 16.07 -2.91
C ASP A 96 -2.16 16.89 -1.66
N GLY A 97 -2.77 18.08 -1.58
CA GLY A 97 -2.58 19.02 -0.48
C GLY A 97 -1.31 19.87 -0.59
N VAL A 98 -0.80 20.29 0.56
CA VAL A 98 0.36 21.18 0.70
C VAL A 98 1.53 20.46 1.35
N ALA A 99 2.74 20.79 0.92
CA ALA A 99 3.98 20.31 1.53
C ALA A 99 4.31 21.03 2.84
N ASP A 100 3.81 22.26 3.01
CA ASP A 100 4.10 23.14 4.14
C ASP A 100 2.84 23.92 4.51
N TRP A 101 2.39 23.75 5.76
CA TRP A 101 1.21 24.41 6.32
C TRP A 101 1.38 25.93 6.41
N ASP A 102 2.58 26.42 6.73
CA ASP A 102 2.81 27.83 7.01
C ASP A 102 2.86 28.65 5.72
N THR A 103 3.48 28.09 4.68
CA THR A 103 3.64 28.77 3.38
C THR A 103 2.54 28.44 2.39
N GLY A 104 1.76 27.37 2.64
CA GLY A 104 0.78 26.84 1.70
C GLY A 104 1.42 26.30 0.41
N HIS A 105 2.72 25.98 0.44
CA HIS A 105 3.42 25.50 -0.75
C HIS A 105 2.82 24.16 -1.20
N PRO A 106 2.41 24.01 -2.48
CA PRO A 106 1.74 22.80 -2.93
C PRO A 106 2.68 21.60 -2.87
N MET A 107 2.11 20.43 -2.59
CA MET A 107 2.84 19.18 -2.68
C MET A 107 3.17 18.85 -4.14
N SER A 108 4.37 18.34 -4.40
CA SER A 108 4.79 17.92 -5.74
C SER A 108 5.68 16.68 -5.68
N SER A 109 5.92 16.02 -6.82
CA SER A 109 6.86 14.89 -6.92
C SER A 109 8.31 15.24 -6.56
N LYS A 110 8.64 16.53 -6.45
CA LYS A 110 9.96 17.02 -6.06
C LYS A 110 10.06 17.41 -4.58
N THR A 111 8.94 17.36 -3.86
CA THR A 111 8.91 17.67 -2.43
C THR A 111 9.74 16.64 -1.66
N LEU A 112 10.74 17.10 -0.92
CA LEU A 112 11.56 16.25 -0.07
C LEU A 112 10.85 15.98 1.25
N LEU A 113 10.63 14.70 1.55
CA LEU A 113 9.97 14.25 2.77
C LEU A 113 10.98 13.57 3.70
N HIS A 114 10.82 13.78 5.01
CA HIS A 114 11.57 13.02 5.99
C HIS A 114 11.04 11.57 6.07
N LEU A 115 11.89 10.61 5.70
CA LEU A 115 11.54 9.18 5.72
C LEU A 115 11.33 8.64 7.17
N GLY A 116 11.89 9.31 8.18
CA GLY A 116 11.73 8.90 9.57
C GLY A 116 12.18 7.45 9.78
N SER A 117 11.27 6.60 10.29
CA SER A 117 11.62 5.20 10.56
C SER A 117 11.73 4.31 9.32
N THR A 118 11.16 4.70 8.16
CA THR A 118 11.28 3.89 6.94
C THR A 118 12.72 3.83 6.44
N ALA A 119 13.54 4.85 6.73
CA ALA A 119 14.97 4.85 6.45
C ALA A 119 15.73 3.69 7.10
N LYS A 120 15.20 3.06 8.17
CA LYS A 120 15.82 1.88 8.78
C LYS A 120 15.88 0.68 7.84
N ALA A 121 15.01 0.61 6.83
CA ALA A 121 15.07 -0.42 5.78
C ALA A 121 16.33 -0.31 4.91
N LEU A 122 16.98 0.86 4.86
CA LEU A 122 18.20 1.07 4.07
C LEU A 122 19.44 0.47 4.74
N VAL A 123 19.46 0.39 6.08
CA VAL A 123 20.60 -0.15 6.84
C VAL A 123 20.96 -1.59 6.43
N PRO A 124 20.04 -2.57 6.43
CA PRO A 124 20.38 -3.93 6.01
C PRO A 124 20.81 -4.02 4.55
N TYR A 125 20.26 -3.16 3.67
CA TYR A 125 20.68 -3.10 2.27
C TYR A 125 22.15 -2.67 2.14
N VAL A 126 22.54 -1.58 2.79
CA VAL A 126 23.93 -1.11 2.80
C VAL A 126 24.86 -2.14 3.43
N LEU A 127 24.44 -2.80 4.50
CA LEU A 127 25.24 -3.85 5.15
C LEU A 127 25.44 -5.05 4.21
N ALA A 128 24.40 -5.49 3.50
CA ALA A 128 24.48 -6.58 2.53
C ALA A 128 25.44 -6.24 1.38
N GLU A 129 25.40 -5.02 0.84
CA GLU A 129 26.33 -4.56 -0.19
C GLU A 129 27.79 -4.55 0.31
N ILE A 130 28.04 -4.09 1.54
CA ILE A 130 29.38 -4.11 2.15
C ILE A 130 29.88 -5.55 2.34
N MET A 131 29.01 -6.45 2.83
CA MET A 131 29.34 -7.86 3.03
C MET A 131 29.58 -8.60 1.71
N ASN A 132 28.83 -8.26 0.65
CA ASN A 132 29.02 -8.79 -0.69
C ASN A 132 30.28 -8.24 -1.38
N GLY A 133 30.63 -6.98 -1.11
CA GLY A 133 31.72 -6.27 -1.77
C GLY A 133 33.11 -6.45 -1.15
N LYS A 134 33.26 -7.11 0.01
CA LYS A 134 34.54 -7.07 0.75
C LYS A 134 34.90 -8.29 1.61
N GLY A 135 34.55 -9.50 1.16
CA GLY A 135 34.76 -10.72 1.97
C GLY A 135 35.25 -11.99 1.28
N ASN A 136 35.69 -11.96 0.01
CA ASN A 136 36.32 -13.13 -0.62
C ASN A 136 37.44 -12.77 -1.62
N GLN A 137 38.38 -11.92 -1.19
CA GLN A 137 39.68 -11.77 -1.86
C GLN A 137 40.84 -12.35 -1.03
N ASP A 138 40.54 -13.14 0.01
CA ASP A 138 41.56 -13.97 0.65
C ASP A 138 41.63 -15.28 -0.14
N GLY A 139 42.44 -15.26 -1.20
CA GLY A 139 42.72 -16.41 -2.06
C GLY A 139 43.24 -17.62 -1.27
N ARG A 140 42.32 -18.51 -0.93
CA ARG A 140 42.57 -19.90 -0.59
C ARG A 140 41.78 -20.82 -1.51
#